data_AF-A0A2G9LW74-F1
#
_entry.id   AF-A0A2G9LW74-F1
#
_cell.length_a   1.000
_cell.length_b   1.000
_cell.length_c   1.000
_cell.angle_alpha   90.00
_cell.angle_beta   90.00
_cell.angle_gamma   90.00
#
_symmetry.space_group_name_H-M   'P 1'
#
loop_
_entity.id
_entity.type
_entity.pdbx_description
1 polymer ?
#
loop_
_entity_poly.entity_id
_entity_poly.type
_entity_poly.pdbx_seq_one_letter_code
_entity_poly.pdbx_strand_id
1 'polypeptide(L)'
;MGVNITELWQARELSEEALKGKILAVDAPLFLYQFLSSIRQQDGTPLMDSHGSITSHLAGVLNRSAWLMSLGARPAWVFDGTPPGLKQAELTRRRVAKEEAAAAYQKAAAEKDIDAMAKYARRTVRLTREMKEEAMTLVAALGMPVIAAPAEAEAQAAHMVKQSKAWAVASQDADTLLFGAPRLARNLSASQRRRQGLGTRQTPPELVELSVMLEQQGLTQEQLILLGMLIGTDYNQGGIKGIGPKKALKLVKEHVTGDGVSDDGRRALFAAVKWEEYFEQDWHDVYTLLAHPAVTDDYSLAWKAPDKQAVLRILVGQHEFSLERIEASLAKMTPKQRGLDAFF
;
A
#
# COMPACT_ATOMS: atom_id res chain seq x y z
N MET A 1 -0.77 -6.60 5.86
CA MET A 1 -1.74 -5.55 6.20
C MET A 1 -2.91 -5.74 5.25
N GLY A 2 -4.10 -5.40 5.70
CA GLY A 2 -5.32 -5.61 4.93
C GLY A 2 -6.06 -6.91 5.16
N VAL A 3 -7.22 -7.00 4.52
CA VAL A 3 -8.09 -8.16 4.50
C VAL A 3 -7.39 -9.37 3.85
N ASN A 4 -7.50 -10.54 4.48
CA ASN A 4 -6.86 -11.75 3.96
C ASN A 4 -7.75 -12.48 2.94
N ILE A 5 -7.87 -11.93 1.73
CA ILE A 5 -8.63 -12.53 0.62
C ILE A 5 -7.73 -13.07 -0.51
N THR A 6 -6.43 -13.22 -0.24
CA THR A 6 -5.44 -13.59 -1.27
C THR A 6 -5.68 -14.96 -1.90
N GLU A 7 -6.31 -15.88 -1.16
CA GLU A 7 -6.70 -17.22 -1.64
C GLU A 7 -7.91 -17.20 -2.61
N LEU A 8 -8.61 -16.07 -2.73
CA LEU A 8 -9.83 -15.95 -3.54
C LEU A 8 -9.59 -15.38 -4.94
N TRP A 9 -8.40 -14.83 -5.21
CA TRP A 9 -8.09 -14.27 -6.53
C TRP A 9 -7.01 -15.07 -7.24
N GLN A 10 -6.95 -14.88 -8.56
CA GLN A 10 -5.83 -15.28 -9.38
C GLN A 10 -5.08 -14.03 -9.81
N ALA A 11 -3.78 -13.98 -9.50
CA ALA A 11 -2.90 -12.94 -9.99
C ALA A 11 -2.23 -13.41 -11.29
N ARG A 12 -2.12 -12.53 -12.27
CA ARG A 12 -1.29 -12.75 -13.46
C ARG A 12 0.03 -12.01 -13.34
N GLU A 13 1.09 -12.59 -13.89
CA GLU A 13 2.39 -11.92 -13.96
C GLU A 13 2.30 -10.68 -14.86
N LEU A 14 2.93 -9.58 -14.43
CA LEU A 14 3.04 -8.34 -15.19
C LEU A 14 4.41 -8.23 -15.83
N SER A 15 4.42 -8.17 -17.16
CA SER A 15 5.62 -7.82 -17.91
C SER A 15 5.96 -6.34 -17.73
N GLU A 16 7.24 -5.99 -17.90
CA GLU A 16 7.70 -4.60 -17.84
C GLU A 16 7.02 -3.75 -18.91
N GLU A 17 6.81 -4.31 -20.11
CA GLU A 17 6.15 -3.67 -21.24
C GLU A 17 4.71 -3.27 -20.92
N ALA A 18 4.02 -4.04 -20.06
CA ALA A 18 2.62 -3.77 -19.71
C ALA A 18 2.46 -2.48 -18.90
N LEU A 19 3.52 -2.03 -18.22
CA LEU A 19 3.53 -0.82 -17.39
C LEU A 19 3.86 0.45 -18.19
N LYS A 20 4.37 0.30 -19.42
CA LYS A 20 4.78 1.44 -20.25
C LYS A 20 3.60 2.36 -20.56
N GLY A 21 3.78 3.64 -20.23
CA GLY A 21 2.77 4.69 -20.38
C GLY A 21 1.60 4.60 -19.39
N LYS A 22 1.56 3.60 -18.51
CA LYS A 22 0.46 3.43 -17.54
C LYS A 22 0.66 4.36 -16.34
N ILE A 23 -0.43 4.99 -15.93
CA ILE A 23 -0.47 5.76 -14.69
C ILE A 23 -0.74 4.78 -13.54
N LEU A 24 0.09 4.82 -12.51
CA LEU A 24 -0.07 3.99 -11.30
C LEU A 24 -0.43 4.90 -10.12
N ALA A 25 -1.56 4.64 -9.48
CA ALA A 25 -1.91 5.30 -8.22
C ALA A 25 -1.16 4.59 -7.09
N VAL A 26 -0.12 5.23 -6.55
CA VAL A 26 0.80 4.65 -5.57
C VAL A 26 0.28 4.94 -4.17
N ASP A 27 -0.06 3.89 -3.44
CA ASP A 27 -0.42 3.94 -2.02
C ASP A 27 0.83 4.29 -1.17
N ALA A 28 1.01 5.58 -0.90
CA ALA A 28 2.22 6.09 -0.27
C ALA A 28 2.43 5.55 1.16
N PRO A 29 1.43 5.58 2.07
CA PRO A 29 1.59 5.08 3.43
C PRO A 29 2.15 3.65 3.48
N LEU A 30 1.57 2.74 2.69
CA LEU A 30 2.04 1.36 2.61
C LEU A 30 3.51 1.30 2.15
N PHE A 31 3.86 2.01 1.08
CA PHE A 31 5.23 2.01 0.56
C PHE A 31 6.23 2.61 1.54
N LEU A 32 5.87 3.70 2.23
CA LEU A 32 6.74 4.32 3.23
C LEU A 32 7.02 3.35 4.39
N TYR A 33 5.98 2.66 4.89
CA TYR A 33 6.17 1.59 5.88
C TYR A 33 7.02 0.42 5.34
N GLN A 34 6.84 0.05 4.08
CA GLN A 34 7.67 -0.96 3.43
C GLN A 34 9.14 -0.52 3.35
N PHE A 35 9.41 0.74 3.02
CA PHE A 35 10.77 1.28 2.93
C PHE A 35 11.43 1.31 4.30
N LEU A 36 10.74 1.80 5.32
CA LEU A 36 11.26 1.85 6.69
C LEU A 36 11.52 0.45 7.29
N SER A 37 10.75 -0.54 6.88
CA SER A 37 10.93 -1.92 7.35
C SER A 37 12.03 -2.66 6.57
N SER A 38 12.24 -2.36 5.29
CA SER A 38 13.12 -3.13 4.40
C SER A 38 14.44 -2.47 4.02
N ILE A 39 14.49 -1.14 3.94
CA ILE A 39 15.72 -0.38 3.62
C ILE A 39 16.44 -0.10 4.93
N ARG A 40 17.43 -0.94 5.23
CA ARG A 40 18.18 -0.96 6.47
C ARG A 40 19.67 -1.14 6.18
N GLN A 41 20.49 -0.76 7.14
CA GLN A 41 21.92 -1.05 7.14
C GLN A 41 22.16 -2.56 7.33
N GLN A 42 23.40 -3.01 7.15
CA GLN A 42 23.75 -4.44 7.26
C GLN A 42 23.49 -5.00 8.66
N ASP A 43 23.64 -4.17 9.69
CA ASP A 43 23.35 -4.50 11.09
C ASP A 43 21.85 -4.51 11.42
N GLY A 44 20.99 -4.21 10.45
CA GLY A 44 19.54 -4.17 10.61
C GLY A 44 18.99 -2.87 11.20
N THR A 45 19.82 -1.87 11.50
CA THR A 45 19.35 -0.53 11.87
C THR A 45 18.74 0.18 10.65
N PRO A 46 17.79 1.12 10.84
CA PRO A 46 17.32 1.96 9.74
C PRO A 46 18.46 2.71 9.06
N LEU A 47 18.27 3.08 7.79
CA LEU A 47 19.16 4.03 7.15
C LEU A 47 18.99 5.39 7.82
N MET A 48 20.09 6.03 8.18
CA MET A 48 20.10 7.32 8.90
C MET A 48 21.17 8.25 8.33
N ASP A 49 20.99 9.56 8.54
CA ASP A 49 22.04 10.57 8.36
C ASP A 49 22.94 10.70 9.61
N SER A 50 23.96 11.56 9.57
CA SER A 50 24.87 11.78 10.69
C SER A 50 24.20 12.41 11.92
N HIS A 51 23.03 13.04 11.74
CA HIS A 51 22.22 13.61 12.80
C HIS A 51 21.31 12.57 13.48
N GLY A 52 21.29 11.33 12.98
CA GLY A 52 20.47 10.24 13.50
C GLY A 52 19.03 10.25 12.99
N SER A 53 18.71 11.11 12.01
CA SER A 53 17.38 11.12 11.38
C SER A 53 17.25 9.90 10.47
N ILE A 54 16.12 9.20 10.53
CA ILE A 54 15.86 8.05 9.66
C ILE A 54 15.59 8.55 8.24
N THR A 55 16.27 8.02 7.23
CA THR A 55 16.18 8.43 5.82
C THR A 55 15.75 7.32 4.87
N SER A 56 15.42 6.14 5.41
CA SER A 56 14.95 4.97 4.63
C SER A 56 13.75 5.29 3.72
N HIS A 57 12.82 6.14 4.18
CA HIS A 57 11.64 6.54 3.40
C HIS A 57 12.03 7.33 2.15
N LEU A 58 12.97 8.28 2.25
CA LEU A 58 13.46 9.08 1.13
C LEU A 58 14.22 8.24 0.11
N ALA A 59 15.10 7.37 0.59
CA ALA A 59 15.82 6.41 -0.24
C ALA A 59 14.84 5.53 -1.04
N GLY A 60 13.79 5.06 -0.36
CA GLY A 60 12.74 4.25 -0.96
C GLY A 60 11.92 4.99 -2.02
N VAL A 61 11.46 6.20 -1.71
CA VAL A 61 10.72 7.06 -2.65
C VAL A 61 11.52 7.31 -3.92
N LEU A 62 12.79 7.73 -3.79
CA LEU A 62 13.66 7.97 -4.95
C LEU A 62 13.83 6.70 -5.79
N ASN A 63 14.30 5.62 -5.16
CA ASN A 63 14.65 4.39 -5.88
C ASN A 63 13.42 3.74 -6.52
N ARG A 64 12.27 3.75 -5.83
CA ARG A 64 11.02 3.20 -6.36
C ARG A 64 10.52 4.03 -7.54
N SER A 65 10.53 5.34 -7.41
CA SER A 65 10.09 6.25 -8.48
C SER A 65 11.00 6.11 -9.70
N ALA A 66 12.32 6.10 -9.50
CA ALA A 66 13.30 5.90 -10.57
C ALA A 66 13.11 4.57 -11.29
N TRP A 67 12.87 3.49 -10.55
CA TRP A 67 12.60 2.19 -11.15
C TRP A 67 11.28 2.18 -11.94
N LEU A 68 10.16 2.63 -11.36
CA LEU A 68 8.87 2.67 -12.06
C LEU A 68 8.94 3.51 -13.35
N MET A 69 9.59 4.68 -13.29
CA MET A 69 9.77 5.54 -14.45
C MET A 69 10.71 4.94 -15.50
N SER A 70 11.72 4.17 -15.08
CA SER A 70 12.59 3.45 -16.02
C SER A 70 11.86 2.36 -16.82
N LEU A 71 10.77 1.81 -16.26
CA LEU A 71 9.83 0.91 -16.96
C LEU A 71 8.84 1.67 -17.87
N GLY A 72 8.91 3.00 -17.89
CA GLY A 72 7.98 3.87 -18.60
C GLY A 72 6.63 4.07 -17.90
N ALA A 73 6.48 3.63 -16.65
CA ALA A 73 5.29 3.90 -15.85
C ALA A 73 5.27 5.36 -15.36
N ARG A 74 4.07 5.84 -15.02
CA ARG A 74 3.83 7.21 -14.55
C ARG A 74 3.22 7.17 -13.14
N PRO A 75 4.04 7.10 -12.08
CA PRO A 75 3.53 7.03 -10.71
C PRO A 75 2.89 8.35 -10.27
N ALA A 76 1.75 8.26 -9.60
CA ALA A 76 1.05 9.35 -8.90
C ALA A 76 0.90 8.94 -7.44
N TRP A 77 1.52 9.65 -6.51
CA TRP A 77 1.60 9.24 -5.10
C TRP A 77 0.41 9.76 -4.31
N VAL A 78 -0.32 8.86 -3.67
CA VAL A 78 -1.52 9.14 -2.87
C VAL A 78 -1.18 8.99 -1.40
N PHE A 79 -1.37 10.05 -0.63
CA PHE A 79 -1.08 10.11 0.80
C PHE A 79 -2.38 10.19 1.60
N ASP A 80 -2.42 9.54 2.77
CA ASP A 80 -3.58 9.58 3.68
C ASP A 80 -3.91 11.02 4.10
N GLY A 81 -5.18 11.27 4.38
CA GLY A 81 -5.68 12.42 5.12
C GLY A 81 -5.89 12.07 6.59
N THR A 82 -7.03 12.50 7.12
CA THR A 82 -7.45 12.16 8.49
C THR A 82 -8.11 10.79 8.50
N PRO A 83 -7.62 9.83 9.31
CA PRO A 83 -8.23 8.51 9.35
C PRO A 83 -9.67 8.58 9.91
N PRO A 84 -10.59 7.72 9.43
CA PRO A 84 -11.95 7.68 9.95
C PRO A 84 -11.98 7.22 11.42
N GLY A 85 -13.03 7.61 12.15
CA GLY A 85 -13.18 7.29 13.58
C GLY A 85 -13.12 5.78 13.88
N LEU A 86 -13.71 4.95 13.00
CA LEU A 86 -13.70 3.49 13.12
C LEU A 86 -12.30 2.87 13.07
N LYS A 87 -11.28 3.59 12.56
CA LYS A 87 -9.89 3.11 12.49
C LYS A 87 -9.10 3.35 13.77
N GLN A 88 -9.63 4.11 14.74
CA GLN A 88 -8.91 4.47 15.97
C GLN A 88 -8.50 3.25 16.82
N ALA A 89 -9.34 2.22 16.87
CA ALA A 89 -9.03 0.98 17.58
C ALA A 89 -7.80 0.27 16.98
N GLU A 90 -7.73 0.16 15.65
CA GLU A 90 -6.59 -0.45 14.96
C GLU A 90 -5.32 0.41 15.10
N LEU A 91 -5.44 1.75 15.00
CA LEU A 91 -4.30 2.65 15.22
C LEU A 91 -3.73 2.52 16.64
N THR A 92 -4.60 2.42 17.65
CA THR A 92 -4.22 2.21 19.05
C THR A 92 -3.51 0.87 19.22
N ARG A 93 -4.06 -0.21 18.64
CA ARG A 93 -3.44 -1.53 18.66
C ARG A 93 -2.06 -1.52 18.00
N ARG A 94 -1.92 -0.93 16.81
CA ARG A 94 -0.63 -0.79 16.11
C ARG A 94 0.38 -0.02 16.96
N ARG A 95 -0.07 0.98 17.72
CA ARG A 95 0.79 1.71 18.66
C ARG A 95 1.26 0.81 19.81
N VAL A 96 0.35 0.10 20.48
CA VAL A 96 0.69 -0.82 21.60
C VAL A 96 1.65 -1.90 21.13
N ALA A 97 1.37 -2.56 19.99
CA ALA A 97 2.24 -3.59 19.44
C ALA A 97 3.66 -3.09 19.13
N LYS A 98 3.81 -1.81 18.75
CA LYS A 98 5.12 -1.17 18.54
C LYS A 98 5.83 -0.90 19.86
N GLU A 99 5.12 -0.52 20.91
CA GLU A 99 5.66 -0.30 22.25
C GLU A 99 6.15 -1.63 22.86
N GLU A 100 5.35 -2.70 22.73
CA GLU A 100 5.76 -4.06 23.13
C GLU A 100 6.98 -4.54 22.34
N ALA A 101 7.00 -4.32 21.02
CA ALA A 101 8.15 -4.66 20.19
C ALA A 101 9.41 -3.87 20.59
N ALA A 102 9.26 -2.60 21.01
CA ALA A 102 10.37 -1.79 21.48
C ALA A 102 10.93 -2.31 22.81
N ALA A 103 10.06 -2.70 23.75
CA ALA A 103 10.47 -3.34 24.99
C ALA A 103 11.19 -4.68 24.73
N ALA A 104 10.65 -5.50 23.83
CA ALA A 104 11.27 -6.77 23.43
C ALA A 104 12.63 -6.56 22.74
N TYR A 105 12.79 -5.50 21.95
CA TYR A 105 14.07 -5.11 21.35
C TYR A 105 15.11 -4.76 22.41
N GLN A 106 14.75 -3.95 23.43
CA GLN A 106 15.68 -3.58 24.50
C GLN A 106 16.13 -4.80 25.31
N LYS A 107 15.22 -5.73 25.58
CA LYS A 107 15.57 -7.00 26.23
C LYS A 107 16.55 -7.82 25.39
N ALA A 108 16.27 -7.99 24.09
CA ALA A 108 17.16 -8.70 23.17
C ALA A 108 18.55 -8.03 23.07
N ALA A 109 18.60 -6.70 23.10
CA ALA A 109 19.85 -5.95 23.12
C ALA A 109 20.68 -6.18 24.40
N ALA A 110 20.03 -6.23 25.56
CA ALA A 110 20.69 -6.57 26.82
C ALA A 110 21.24 -8.01 26.82
N GLU A 111 20.55 -8.94 26.15
CA GLU A 111 20.95 -10.34 25.99
C GLU A 111 21.93 -10.57 24.82
N LYS A 112 22.23 -9.52 24.02
CA LYS A 112 23.06 -9.58 22.79
C LYS A 112 22.55 -10.59 21.75
N ASP A 113 21.24 -10.84 21.72
CA ASP A 113 20.60 -11.69 20.71
C ASP A 113 20.34 -10.89 19.43
N ILE A 114 21.29 -10.96 18.50
CA ILE A 114 21.27 -10.21 17.23
C ILE A 114 20.05 -10.58 16.36
N ASP A 115 19.64 -11.85 16.34
CA ASP A 115 18.52 -12.31 15.53
C ASP A 115 17.19 -11.78 16.07
N ALA A 116 17.01 -11.83 17.40
CA ALA A 116 15.84 -11.25 18.05
C ALA A 116 15.82 -9.72 17.93
N MET A 117 16.96 -9.04 18.08
CA MET A 117 17.08 -7.59 17.84
C MET A 117 16.63 -7.24 16.42
N ALA A 118 17.14 -7.93 15.40
CA ALA A 118 16.76 -7.67 14.00
C ALA A 118 15.27 -7.91 13.75
N LYS A 119 14.68 -8.93 14.38
CA LYS A 119 13.24 -9.24 14.30
C LYS A 119 12.38 -8.13 14.91
N TYR A 120 12.70 -7.68 16.12
CA TYR A 120 11.90 -6.67 16.82
C TYR A 120 12.13 -5.26 16.27
N ALA A 121 13.34 -4.92 15.81
CA ALA A 121 13.67 -3.63 15.19
C ALA A 121 12.82 -3.31 13.95
N ARG A 122 12.37 -4.33 13.22
CA ARG A 122 11.45 -4.17 12.07
C ARG A 122 10.03 -3.83 12.50
N ARG A 123 9.63 -4.26 13.70
CA ARG A 123 8.28 -4.07 14.26
C ARG A 123 8.13 -2.76 15.01
N THR A 124 9.22 -2.06 15.35
CA THR A 124 9.21 -0.75 16.02
C THR A 124 9.03 0.43 15.06
N VAL A 125 9.00 0.18 13.75
CA VAL A 125 8.92 1.21 12.71
C VAL A 125 7.72 2.14 12.92
N ARG A 126 7.98 3.45 12.94
CA ARG A 126 6.99 4.51 12.98
C ARG A 126 7.19 5.41 11.76
N LEU A 127 6.08 5.72 11.09
CA LEU A 127 6.04 6.77 10.08
C LEU A 127 5.57 8.03 10.81
N THR A 128 6.44 9.03 10.93
CA THR A 128 6.08 10.30 11.57
C THR A 128 5.45 11.26 10.57
N ARG A 129 4.88 12.36 11.07
CA ARG A 129 4.35 13.42 10.24
C ARG A 129 5.44 14.09 9.42
N GLU A 130 6.60 14.35 10.03
CA GLU A 130 7.74 14.97 9.34
C GLU A 130 8.20 14.10 8.16
N MET A 131 8.35 12.79 8.39
CA MET A 131 8.76 11.85 7.33
C MET A 131 7.76 11.82 6.16
N LYS A 132 6.47 11.94 6.44
CA LYS A 132 5.43 12.04 5.41
C LYS A 132 5.56 13.33 4.61
N GLU A 133 5.74 14.47 5.28
CA GLU A 133 5.91 15.79 4.66
C GLU A 133 7.20 15.86 3.80
N GLU A 134 8.30 15.28 4.27
CA GLU A 134 9.55 15.15 3.50
C GLU A 134 9.35 14.26 2.27
N ALA A 135 8.65 13.13 2.41
CA ALA A 135 8.34 12.26 1.29
C ALA A 135 7.48 12.97 0.23
N MET A 136 6.45 13.71 0.65
CA MET A 136 5.62 14.54 -0.25
C MET A 136 6.47 15.59 -0.98
N THR A 137 7.36 16.28 -0.25
CA THR A 137 8.26 17.29 -0.81
C THR A 137 9.22 16.68 -1.84
N LEU A 138 9.78 15.50 -1.54
CA LEU A 138 10.64 14.78 -2.47
C LEU A 138 9.88 14.31 -3.71
N VAL A 139 8.67 13.76 -3.57
CA VAL A 139 7.84 13.35 -4.72
C VAL A 139 7.55 14.54 -5.64
N ALA A 140 7.21 15.71 -5.06
CA ALA A 140 6.99 16.93 -5.82
C ALA A 140 8.27 17.42 -6.52
N ALA A 141 9.42 17.39 -5.83
CA ALA A 141 10.72 17.74 -6.41
C ALA A 141 11.13 16.79 -7.55
N LEU A 142 10.74 15.52 -7.48
CA LEU A 142 10.91 14.55 -8.56
C LEU A 142 9.95 14.76 -9.74
N GLY A 143 9.08 15.78 -9.67
CA GLY A 143 8.17 16.16 -10.75
C GLY A 143 6.92 15.27 -10.85
N MET A 144 6.59 14.50 -9.83
CA MET A 144 5.43 13.60 -9.82
C MET A 144 4.23 14.22 -9.08
N PRO A 145 2.99 13.84 -9.44
CA PRO A 145 1.80 14.23 -8.68
C PRO A 145 1.83 13.73 -7.23
N VAL A 146 1.48 14.64 -6.31
CA VAL A 146 1.19 14.35 -4.90
C VAL A 146 -0.31 14.56 -4.70
N ILE A 147 -1.01 13.50 -4.32
CA ILE A 147 -2.45 13.51 -4.08
C ILE A 147 -2.67 13.36 -2.58
N ALA A 148 -3.42 14.28 -1.99
CA ALA A 148 -3.87 14.18 -0.61
C ALA A 148 -5.28 13.58 -0.59
N ALA A 149 -5.41 12.36 -0.05
CA ALA A 149 -6.72 11.76 0.19
C ALA A 149 -7.44 12.51 1.32
N PRO A 150 -8.79 12.62 1.29
CA PRO A 150 -9.54 13.14 2.43
C PRO A 150 -9.39 12.27 3.68
N ALA A 151 -9.35 10.94 3.47
CA ALA A 151 -9.18 9.96 4.52
C ALA A 151 -8.06 8.97 4.18
N GLU A 152 -8.34 7.93 3.39
CA GLU A 152 -7.40 6.83 3.16
C GLU A 152 -6.87 6.80 1.74
N ALA A 153 -5.55 6.64 1.61
CA ALA A 153 -4.82 6.63 0.36
C ALA A 153 -5.26 5.46 -0.53
N GLU A 154 -5.52 4.29 0.04
CA GLU A 154 -5.98 3.11 -0.69
C GLU A 154 -7.37 3.33 -1.31
N ALA A 155 -8.29 3.95 -0.57
CA ALA A 155 -9.62 4.28 -1.07
C ALA A 155 -9.56 5.35 -2.17
N GLN A 156 -8.76 6.41 -1.96
CA GLN A 156 -8.55 7.44 -2.98
C GLN A 156 -7.87 6.87 -4.23
N ALA A 157 -6.87 6.00 -4.08
CA ALA A 157 -6.22 5.33 -5.20
C ALA A 157 -7.19 4.43 -5.97
N ALA A 158 -8.03 3.65 -5.27
CA ALA A 158 -9.08 2.84 -5.87
C ALA A 158 -10.05 3.71 -6.68
N HIS A 159 -10.51 4.83 -6.12
CA HIS A 159 -11.37 5.80 -6.79
C HIS A 159 -10.75 6.37 -8.07
N MET A 160 -9.48 6.78 -8.03
CA MET A 160 -8.75 7.25 -9.22
C MET A 160 -8.72 6.21 -10.35
N VAL A 161 -8.58 4.91 -10.01
CA VAL A 161 -8.58 3.83 -11.01
C VAL A 161 -10.00 3.53 -11.52
N LYS A 162 -11.02 3.58 -10.65
CA LYS A 162 -12.44 3.47 -11.05
C LYS A 162 -12.82 4.54 -12.07
N GLN A 163 -12.35 5.77 -11.89
CA GLN A 163 -12.57 6.88 -12.81
C GLN A 163 -11.66 6.86 -14.05
N SER A 164 -10.88 5.79 -14.26
CA SER A 164 -9.93 5.68 -15.37
C SER A 164 -8.89 6.80 -15.42
N LYS A 165 -8.64 7.50 -14.30
CA LYS A 165 -7.57 8.51 -14.17
C LYS A 165 -6.20 7.86 -13.92
N ALA A 166 -6.21 6.67 -13.32
CA ALA A 166 -5.07 5.77 -13.21
C ALA A 166 -5.42 4.38 -13.77
N TRP A 167 -4.42 3.60 -14.16
CA TRP A 167 -4.62 2.27 -14.73
C TRP A 167 -4.77 1.18 -13.67
N ALA A 168 -3.98 1.24 -12.60
CA ALA A 168 -4.01 0.33 -11.47
C ALA A 168 -3.54 1.02 -10.18
N VAL A 169 -3.97 0.48 -9.04
CA VAL A 169 -3.42 0.82 -7.73
C VAL A 169 -2.13 0.05 -7.55
N ALA A 170 -1.03 0.73 -7.27
CA ALA A 170 0.20 0.11 -6.84
C ALA A 170 0.13 -0.06 -5.32
N SER A 171 -0.14 -1.28 -4.84
CA SER A 171 -0.23 -1.61 -3.42
C SER A 171 -0.03 -3.12 -3.21
N GLN A 172 0.20 -3.53 -1.97
CA GLN A 172 0.15 -4.94 -1.53
C GLN A 172 -1.16 -5.25 -0.80
N ASP A 173 -1.91 -4.20 -0.45
CA ASP A 173 -3.11 -4.30 0.34
C ASP A 173 -4.31 -4.68 -0.53
N ALA A 174 -5.06 -5.65 -0.03
CA ALA A 174 -6.26 -6.17 -0.66
C ALA A 174 -7.46 -5.23 -0.47
N ASP A 175 -7.41 -4.34 0.53
CA ASP A 175 -8.50 -3.43 0.86
C ASP A 175 -8.82 -2.49 -0.33
N THR A 176 -7.83 -2.20 -1.18
CA THR A 176 -8.02 -1.53 -2.48
C THR A 176 -9.11 -2.18 -3.36
N LEU A 177 -9.22 -3.52 -3.35
CA LEU A 177 -10.26 -4.25 -4.06
C LEU A 177 -11.63 -4.14 -3.37
N LEU A 178 -11.67 -4.03 -2.04
CA LEU A 178 -12.92 -3.76 -1.30
C LEU A 178 -13.48 -2.36 -1.63
N PHE A 179 -12.60 -1.37 -1.82
CA PHE A 179 -12.98 -0.04 -2.33
C PHE A 179 -13.33 -0.04 -3.84
N GLY A 180 -13.18 -1.18 -4.50
CA GLY A 180 -13.59 -1.40 -5.88
C GLY A 180 -12.55 -0.99 -6.91
N ALA A 181 -11.26 -0.99 -6.58
CA ALA A 181 -10.20 -0.78 -7.56
C ALA A 181 -10.28 -1.83 -8.68
N PRO A 182 -10.49 -1.44 -9.95
CA PRO A 182 -10.56 -2.39 -11.05
C PRO A 182 -9.29 -3.24 -11.22
N ARG A 183 -8.13 -2.67 -10.87
CA ARG A 183 -6.82 -3.30 -11.01
C ARG A 183 -5.92 -2.99 -9.83
N LEU A 184 -5.34 -4.03 -9.24
CA LEU A 184 -4.32 -3.96 -8.19
C LEU A 184 -3.01 -4.52 -8.75
N ALA A 185 -1.98 -3.68 -8.84
CA ALA A 185 -0.63 -4.04 -9.24
C ALA A 185 0.25 -4.26 -8.00
N ARG A 186 0.60 -5.52 -7.75
CA ARG A 186 1.38 -5.98 -6.60
C ARG A 186 2.84 -6.19 -6.99
N ASN A 187 3.66 -6.32 -5.96
CA ASN A 187 5.08 -6.65 -6.03
C ASN A 187 5.93 -5.63 -6.79
N LEU A 188 5.47 -4.40 -7.01
CA LEU A 188 6.19 -3.37 -7.77
C LEU A 188 7.47 -2.86 -7.05
N SER A 189 8.53 -3.66 -6.97
CA SER A 189 9.81 -3.31 -6.34
C SER A 189 11.01 -3.75 -7.17
N ALA A 190 12.02 -2.90 -7.28
CA ALA A 190 13.31 -3.24 -7.89
C ALA A 190 14.04 -4.40 -7.16
N SER A 191 13.87 -4.50 -5.84
CA SER A 191 14.56 -5.48 -4.99
C SER A 191 13.77 -6.77 -4.79
N GLN A 192 13.35 -7.39 -5.90
CA GLN A 192 12.67 -8.68 -5.80
C GLN A 192 13.62 -9.86 -5.56
N ARG A 193 14.93 -9.67 -5.68
CA ARG A 193 15.93 -10.70 -5.34
C ARG A 193 16.10 -10.79 -3.83
N ARG A 194 15.36 -11.69 -3.19
CA ARG A 194 15.61 -12.05 -1.79
C ARG A 194 16.44 -13.32 -1.73
N ARG A 195 17.48 -13.31 -0.90
CA ARG A 195 18.24 -14.51 -0.56
C ARG A 195 17.34 -15.40 0.30
N GLN A 196 17.04 -16.60 -0.19
CA GLN A 196 16.23 -17.60 0.50
C GLN A 196 17.05 -18.89 0.54
N GLY A 197 17.69 -19.16 1.68
CA GLY A 197 18.68 -20.22 1.81
C GLY A 197 19.90 -19.98 0.90
N LEU A 198 20.29 -20.99 0.13
CA LEU A 198 21.38 -20.93 -0.86
C LEU A 198 20.96 -20.25 -2.19
N GLY A 199 19.68 -19.94 -2.39
CA GLY A 199 19.14 -19.40 -3.63
C GLY A 199 18.71 -17.94 -3.55
N THR A 200 18.41 -17.35 -4.71
CA THR A 200 17.79 -16.03 -4.82
C THR A 200 16.41 -16.21 -5.46
N ARG A 201 15.34 -15.87 -4.75
CA ARG A 201 13.97 -15.89 -5.33
C ARG A 201 13.63 -14.48 -5.81
N GLN A 202 13.16 -14.37 -7.05
CA GLN A 202 12.57 -13.16 -7.62
C GLN A 202 11.06 -13.32 -7.61
N THR A 203 10.35 -12.43 -6.92
CA THR A 203 8.87 -12.46 -6.86
C THR A 203 8.32 -11.48 -7.89
N PRO A 204 7.91 -11.88 -9.10
CA PRO A 204 7.63 -10.95 -10.18
C PRO A 204 6.47 -9.98 -9.87
N PRO A 205 6.39 -8.82 -10.56
CA PRO A 205 5.22 -7.97 -10.54
C PRO A 205 3.94 -8.75 -10.90
N GLU A 206 2.84 -8.44 -10.22
CA GLU A 206 1.57 -9.18 -10.35
C GLU A 206 0.40 -8.22 -10.57
N LEU A 207 -0.59 -8.62 -11.37
CA LEU A 207 -1.86 -7.92 -11.53
C LEU A 207 -3.01 -8.78 -11.04
N VAL A 208 -3.84 -8.19 -10.20
CA VAL A 208 -5.16 -8.70 -9.85
C VAL A 208 -6.20 -7.80 -10.51
N GLU A 209 -7.14 -8.41 -11.24
CA GLU A 209 -8.26 -7.71 -11.86
C GLU A 209 -9.54 -8.05 -11.12
N LEU A 210 -10.21 -7.02 -10.59
CA LEU A 210 -11.38 -7.18 -9.74
C LEU A 210 -12.52 -7.90 -10.46
N SER A 211 -12.76 -7.57 -11.73
CA SER A 211 -13.82 -8.22 -12.53
C SER A 211 -13.60 -9.72 -12.67
N VAL A 212 -12.35 -10.15 -12.90
CA VAL A 212 -12.00 -11.57 -13.02
C VAL A 212 -12.22 -12.29 -11.69
N MET A 213 -11.79 -11.67 -10.58
CA MET A 213 -12.02 -12.22 -9.25
C MET A 213 -13.52 -12.37 -8.95
N LEU A 214 -14.30 -11.31 -9.19
CA LEU A 214 -15.74 -11.30 -8.95
C LEU A 214 -16.46 -12.36 -9.80
N GLU A 215 -16.12 -12.49 -11.08
CA GLU A 215 -16.67 -13.50 -11.98
C GLU A 215 -16.32 -14.92 -11.52
N GLN A 216 -15.04 -15.19 -11.22
CA GLN A 216 -14.57 -16.50 -10.76
C GLN A 216 -15.25 -16.93 -9.46
N GLN A 217 -15.46 -15.98 -8.55
CA GLN A 217 -16.10 -16.25 -7.27
C GLN A 217 -17.62 -16.12 -7.34
N GLY A 218 -18.22 -15.68 -8.45
CA GLY A 218 -19.64 -15.40 -8.57
C GLY A 218 -20.13 -14.43 -7.49
N LEU A 219 -19.45 -13.28 -7.39
CA LEU A 219 -19.70 -12.23 -6.39
C LEU A 219 -20.00 -10.90 -7.06
N THR A 220 -20.81 -10.07 -6.40
CA THR A 220 -20.87 -8.62 -6.65
C THR A 220 -19.82 -7.89 -5.81
N GLN A 221 -19.59 -6.61 -6.12
CA GLN A 221 -18.68 -5.77 -5.33
C GLN A 221 -19.15 -5.63 -3.87
N GLU A 222 -20.45 -5.48 -3.66
CA GLU A 222 -21.07 -5.35 -2.35
C GLU A 222 -20.89 -6.65 -1.54
N GLN A 223 -21.07 -7.80 -2.18
CA GLN A 223 -20.83 -9.09 -1.54
C GLN A 223 -19.35 -9.29 -1.18
N LEU A 224 -18.42 -8.77 -2.00
CA LEU A 224 -16.99 -8.77 -1.67
C LEU A 224 -16.68 -7.93 -0.42
N ILE A 225 -17.33 -6.77 -0.28
CA ILE A 225 -17.22 -5.93 0.94
C ILE A 225 -17.70 -6.72 2.17
N LEU A 226 -18.89 -7.33 2.09
CA LEU A 226 -19.44 -8.14 3.19
C LEU A 226 -18.51 -9.31 3.56
N LEU A 227 -17.97 -10.00 2.55
CA LEU A 227 -16.98 -11.06 2.75
C LEU A 227 -15.75 -10.54 3.49
N GLY A 228 -15.24 -9.37 3.10
CA GLY A 228 -14.11 -8.73 3.77
C GLY A 228 -14.40 -8.38 5.22
N MET A 229 -15.59 -7.86 5.52
CA MET A 229 -16.04 -7.60 6.89
C MET A 229 -16.09 -8.88 7.72
N LEU A 230 -16.56 -10.02 7.18
CA LEU A 230 -16.58 -11.27 7.95
C LEU A 230 -15.18 -11.79 8.28
N ILE A 231 -14.20 -11.60 7.38
CA ILE A 231 -12.80 -12.02 7.57
C ILE A 231 -12.06 -11.07 8.51
N GLY A 232 -12.41 -9.78 8.46
CA GLY A 232 -11.81 -8.71 9.23
C GLY A 232 -11.07 -7.72 8.35
N THR A 233 -11.44 -6.45 8.49
CA THR A 233 -10.81 -5.30 7.84
C THR A 233 -10.11 -4.42 8.87
N ASP A 234 -9.50 -3.32 8.42
CA ASP A 234 -8.95 -2.30 9.32
C ASP A 234 -10.00 -1.65 10.26
N TYR A 235 -11.29 -1.77 9.96
CA TYR A 235 -12.40 -1.20 10.73
C TYR A 235 -13.03 -2.19 11.73
N ASN A 236 -12.85 -3.49 11.53
CA ASN A 236 -13.43 -4.53 12.37
C ASN A 236 -12.42 -5.67 12.56
N GLN A 237 -11.35 -5.33 13.27
CA GLN A 237 -10.15 -6.14 13.39
C GLN A 237 -10.41 -7.53 13.95
N GLY A 238 -9.76 -8.53 13.34
CA GLY A 238 -9.93 -9.95 13.69
C GLY A 238 -11.16 -10.61 13.07
N GLY A 239 -12.09 -9.83 12.50
CA GLY A 239 -13.30 -10.35 11.86
C GLY A 239 -14.15 -11.19 12.81
N ILE A 240 -15.02 -12.03 12.25
CA ILE A 240 -15.79 -12.99 13.03
C ILE A 240 -14.92 -14.22 13.30
N LYS A 241 -14.75 -14.57 14.58
CA LYS A 241 -13.91 -15.70 14.98
C LYS A 241 -14.35 -17.00 14.30
N GLY A 242 -13.39 -17.67 13.67
CA GLY A 242 -13.64 -18.95 12.98
C GLY A 242 -14.30 -18.80 11.61
N ILE A 243 -14.34 -17.59 11.04
CA ILE A 243 -14.76 -17.33 9.66
C ILE A 243 -13.54 -16.89 8.84
N GLY A 244 -13.01 -17.81 8.02
CA GLY A 244 -12.00 -17.52 7.01
C GLY A 244 -12.61 -17.34 5.61
N PRO A 245 -11.78 -17.12 4.57
CA PRO A 245 -12.24 -16.72 3.23
C PRO A 245 -13.31 -17.61 2.62
N LYS A 246 -13.12 -18.93 2.68
CA LYS A 246 -14.08 -19.92 2.13
C LYS A 246 -15.42 -19.93 2.87
N LYS A 247 -15.39 -19.77 4.20
CA LYS A 247 -16.60 -19.76 5.03
C LYS A 247 -17.35 -18.44 4.88
N ALA A 248 -16.63 -17.32 4.81
CA ALA A 248 -17.19 -16.01 4.51
C ALA A 248 -17.90 -16.03 3.15
N LEU A 249 -17.24 -16.55 2.10
CA LEU A 249 -17.82 -16.72 0.77
C LEU A 249 -19.12 -17.52 0.80
N LYS A 250 -19.13 -18.65 1.50
CA LYS A 250 -20.33 -19.48 1.65
C LYS A 250 -21.47 -18.72 2.30
N LEU A 251 -21.22 -18.08 3.45
CA LEU A 251 -22.25 -17.35 4.20
C LEU A 251 -22.82 -16.18 3.39
N VAL A 252 -21.96 -15.40 2.73
CA VAL A 252 -22.40 -14.28 1.88
C VAL A 252 -23.32 -14.80 0.78
N LYS A 253 -22.96 -15.87 0.09
CA LYS A 253 -23.81 -16.46 -0.96
C LYS A 253 -25.12 -17.07 -0.45
N GLU A 254 -25.14 -17.57 0.78
CA GLU A 254 -26.34 -18.16 1.39
C GLU A 254 -27.36 -17.07 1.81
N HIS A 255 -26.88 -15.95 2.36
CA HIS A 255 -27.74 -14.92 2.94
C HIS A 255 -28.02 -13.74 2.01
N VAL A 256 -27.14 -13.48 1.04
CA VAL A 256 -27.22 -12.35 0.13
C VAL A 256 -27.29 -12.88 -1.29
N THR A 257 -28.51 -13.05 -1.81
CA THR A 257 -28.76 -13.63 -3.13
C THR A 257 -29.14 -12.55 -4.17
N GLY A 258 -28.78 -12.79 -5.43
CA GLY A 258 -29.10 -11.90 -6.55
C GLY A 258 -28.16 -10.69 -6.72
N ASP A 259 -28.50 -9.83 -7.68
CA ASP A 259 -27.70 -8.66 -8.09
C ASP A 259 -27.89 -7.45 -7.16
N GLY A 260 -28.88 -7.51 -6.27
CA GLY A 260 -29.23 -6.45 -5.33
C GLY A 260 -29.10 -6.97 -3.91
N VAL A 261 -28.05 -6.54 -3.22
CA VAL A 261 -27.87 -6.82 -1.80
C VAL A 261 -28.95 -6.07 -1.01
N SER A 262 -30.10 -6.73 -0.79
CA SER A 262 -31.17 -6.16 0.01
C SER A 262 -30.68 -5.98 1.45
N ASP A 263 -31.17 -4.94 2.11
CA ASP A 263 -30.84 -4.67 3.51
C ASP A 263 -31.22 -5.87 4.41
N ASP A 264 -32.34 -6.52 4.11
CA ASP A 264 -32.79 -7.73 4.80
C ASP A 264 -31.77 -8.88 4.71
N GLY A 265 -31.15 -9.09 3.55
CA GLY A 265 -30.11 -10.12 3.37
C GLY A 265 -28.85 -9.82 4.20
N ARG A 266 -28.42 -8.56 4.26
CA ARG A 266 -27.30 -8.13 5.12
C ARG A 266 -27.63 -8.32 6.59
N ARG A 267 -28.81 -7.89 7.03
CA ARG A 267 -29.30 -8.05 8.40
C ARG A 267 -29.33 -9.52 8.79
N ALA A 268 -29.85 -10.39 7.92
CA ALA A 268 -29.85 -11.83 8.14
C ALA A 268 -28.43 -12.40 8.26
N LEU A 269 -27.50 -11.97 7.39
CA LEU A 269 -26.09 -12.38 7.46
C LEU A 269 -25.45 -11.99 8.79
N PHE A 270 -25.56 -10.72 9.19
CA PHE A 270 -24.91 -10.22 10.41
C PHE A 270 -25.56 -10.74 11.70
N ALA A 271 -26.87 -11.03 11.67
CA ALA A 271 -27.54 -11.76 12.74
C ALA A 271 -27.05 -13.20 12.84
N ALA A 272 -26.89 -13.90 11.71
CA ALA A 272 -26.44 -15.30 11.68
C ALA A 272 -25.00 -15.48 12.20
N VAL A 273 -24.12 -14.52 11.93
CA VAL A 273 -22.75 -14.51 12.46
C VAL A 273 -22.62 -13.84 13.82
N LYS A 274 -23.74 -13.33 14.36
CA LYS A 274 -23.85 -12.66 15.66
C LYS A 274 -22.85 -11.51 15.83
N TRP A 275 -22.85 -10.58 14.87
CA TRP A 275 -21.90 -9.46 14.82
C TRP A 275 -21.72 -8.73 16.17
N GLU A 276 -22.82 -8.47 16.88
CA GLU A 276 -22.85 -7.75 18.16
C GLU A 276 -22.12 -8.49 19.30
N GLU A 277 -21.89 -9.81 19.20
CA GLU A 277 -21.05 -10.54 20.17
C GLU A 277 -19.55 -10.25 19.98
N TYR A 278 -19.14 -9.69 18.83
CA TYR A 278 -17.74 -9.43 18.47
C TYR A 278 -17.39 -7.95 18.43
N PHE A 279 -18.33 -7.09 18.07
CA PHE A 279 -18.09 -5.67 17.84
C PHE A 279 -19.19 -4.81 18.45
N GLU A 280 -18.79 -3.74 19.13
CA GLU A 280 -19.72 -2.73 19.67
C GLU A 280 -20.30 -1.83 18.58
N GLN A 281 -19.54 -1.62 17.50
CA GLN A 281 -19.93 -0.78 16.37
C GLN A 281 -20.95 -1.49 15.45
N ASP A 282 -21.86 -0.72 14.88
CA ASP A 282 -22.84 -1.25 13.92
C ASP A 282 -22.12 -1.69 12.63
N TRP A 283 -22.54 -2.83 12.08
CA TRP A 283 -22.00 -3.32 10.81
C TRP A 283 -22.36 -2.37 9.64
N HIS A 284 -23.47 -1.64 9.71
CA HIS A 284 -23.86 -0.65 8.70
C HIS A 284 -22.82 0.46 8.60
N ASP A 285 -22.24 0.90 9.70
CA ASP A 285 -21.22 1.97 9.69
C ASP A 285 -19.95 1.50 8.97
N VAL A 286 -19.51 0.28 9.27
CA VAL A 286 -18.35 -0.34 8.61
C VAL A 286 -18.63 -0.57 7.11
N TYR A 287 -19.82 -1.09 6.78
CA TYR A 287 -20.23 -1.30 5.39
C TYR A 287 -20.27 0.03 4.62
N THR A 288 -20.89 1.06 5.21
CA THR A 288 -21.02 2.39 4.59
C THR A 288 -19.66 3.00 4.32
N LEU A 289 -18.72 2.89 5.25
CA LEU A 289 -17.36 3.39 5.07
C LEU A 289 -16.66 2.70 3.89
N LEU A 290 -16.75 1.37 3.79
CA LEU A 290 -16.14 0.60 2.70
C LEU A 290 -16.82 0.84 1.35
N ALA A 291 -18.15 0.94 1.32
CA ALA A 291 -18.93 1.15 0.10
C ALA A 291 -18.86 2.60 -0.41
N HIS A 292 -18.76 3.56 0.51
CA HIS A 292 -18.78 5.00 0.22
C HIS A 292 -17.64 5.71 0.98
N PRO A 293 -16.37 5.41 0.66
CA PRO A 293 -15.24 6.02 1.34
C PRO A 293 -15.13 7.51 1.01
N ALA A 294 -14.56 8.29 1.94
CA ALA A 294 -14.28 9.69 1.72
C ALA A 294 -13.12 9.86 0.71
N VAL A 295 -13.48 10.29 -0.50
CA VAL A 295 -12.57 10.50 -1.64
C VAL A 295 -12.85 11.86 -2.28
N THR A 296 -11.90 12.35 -3.08
CA THR A 296 -11.99 13.65 -3.76
C THR A 296 -11.66 13.53 -5.24
N ASP A 297 -12.27 14.38 -6.06
CA ASP A 297 -11.90 14.64 -7.46
C ASP A 297 -10.99 15.87 -7.60
N ASP A 298 -10.74 16.59 -6.50
CA ASP A 298 -9.87 17.77 -6.46
C ASP A 298 -8.39 17.36 -6.39
N TYR A 299 -7.86 16.95 -7.54
CA TYR A 299 -6.44 16.68 -7.73
C TYR A 299 -6.04 16.89 -9.20
N SER A 300 -4.74 17.06 -9.45
CA SER A 300 -4.20 17.18 -10.81
C SER A 300 -3.12 16.13 -11.08
N LEU A 301 -3.18 15.55 -12.28
CA LEU A 301 -2.22 14.55 -12.74
C LEU A 301 -1.29 15.18 -13.77
N ALA A 302 -0.30 15.93 -13.28
CA ALA A 302 0.73 16.56 -14.09
C ALA A 302 2.12 16.04 -13.70
N TRP A 303 2.84 15.50 -14.67
CA TRP A 303 4.24 15.09 -14.50
C TRP A 303 5.13 16.14 -15.15
N LYS A 304 6.15 16.56 -14.41
CA LYS A 304 7.16 17.53 -14.84
C LYS A 304 8.53 16.85 -14.84
N ALA A 305 9.51 17.51 -15.46
CA ALA A 305 10.90 17.10 -15.28
C ALA A 305 11.29 17.25 -13.80
N PRO A 306 12.11 16.34 -13.23
CA PRO A 306 12.62 16.49 -11.87
C PRO A 306 13.37 17.82 -11.70
N ASP A 307 13.07 18.55 -10.62
CA ASP A 307 13.86 19.68 -10.16
C ASP A 307 15.13 19.14 -9.49
N LYS A 308 16.20 18.99 -10.29
CA LYS A 308 17.49 18.47 -9.84
C LYS A 308 18.03 19.26 -8.64
N GLN A 309 17.88 20.57 -8.61
CA GLN A 309 18.40 21.38 -7.49
C GLN A 309 17.62 21.10 -6.21
N ALA A 310 16.29 21.04 -6.28
CA ALA A 310 15.47 20.69 -5.12
C ALA A 310 15.77 19.28 -4.60
N VAL A 311 15.89 18.29 -5.49
CA VAL A 311 16.23 16.90 -5.10
C VAL A 311 17.60 16.84 -4.42
N LEU A 312 18.61 17.51 -4.95
CA LEU A 312 19.95 17.54 -4.35
C LEU A 312 19.96 18.27 -3.01
N ARG A 313 19.21 19.37 -2.86
CA ARG A 313 19.09 20.05 -1.56
C ARG A 313 18.49 19.12 -0.49
N ILE A 314 17.41 18.41 -0.82
CA ILE A 314 16.74 17.51 0.13
C ILE A 314 17.66 16.32 0.45
N LEU A 315 18.13 15.59 -0.56
CA LEU A 315 18.82 14.33 -0.32
C LEU A 315 20.27 14.53 0.09
N VAL A 316 21.03 15.36 -0.63
CA VAL A 316 22.47 15.55 -0.37
C VAL A 316 22.67 16.62 0.70
N GLY A 317 21.97 17.74 0.57
CA GLY A 317 22.15 18.89 1.47
C GLY A 317 21.63 18.66 2.89
N GLN A 318 20.42 18.10 3.05
CA GLN A 318 19.80 17.91 4.36
C GLN A 318 20.11 16.54 4.98
N HIS A 319 20.27 15.50 4.15
CA HIS A 319 20.38 14.11 4.61
C HIS A 319 21.62 13.36 4.12
N GLU A 320 22.61 14.09 3.59
CA GLU A 320 23.97 13.57 3.32
C GLU A 320 24.03 12.36 2.37
N PHE A 321 23.03 12.19 1.49
CA PHE A 321 23.08 11.14 0.47
C PHE A 321 24.24 11.37 -0.50
N SER A 322 24.80 10.28 -1.02
CA SER A 322 25.85 10.35 -2.06
C SER A 322 25.34 11.01 -3.33
N LEU A 323 25.93 12.15 -3.70
CA LEU A 323 25.64 12.90 -4.92
C LEU A 323 25.61 12.00 -6.17
N GLU A 324 26.67 11.22 -6.36
CA GLU A 324 26.83 10.30 -7.48
C GLU A 324 25.64 9.32 -7.60
N ARG A 325 25.20 8.74 -6.47
CA ARG A 325 24.06 7.82 -6.45
C ARG A 325 22.75 8.53 -6.79
N ILE A 326 22.54 9.75 -6.31
CA ILE A 326 21.34 10.53 -6.61
C ILE A 326 21.29 10.87 -8.09
N GLU A 327 22.40 11.33 -8.67
CA GLU A 327 22.50 11.63 -10.10
C GLU A 327 22.25 10.41 -10.97
N ALA A 328 22.79 9.25 -10.60
CA ALA A 328 22.54 7.99 -11.30
C ALA A 328 21.05 7.58 -11.26
N SER A 329 20.34 7.83 -10.16
CA SER A 329 18.91 7.58 -10.06
C SER A 329 18.09 8.56 -10.90
N LEU A 330 18.43 9.85 -10.88
CA LEU A 330 17.78 10.87 -11.71
C LEU A 330 17.96 10.60 -13.21
N ALA A 331 19.14 10.14 -13.64
CA ALA A 331 19.40 9.80 -15.03
C ALA A 331 18.47 8.69 -15.56
N LYS A 332 18.04 7.76 -14.69
CA LYS A 332 17.07 6.70 -15.04
C LYS A 332 15.64 7.22 -15.20
N MET A 333 15.32 8.38 -14.63
CA MET A 333 13.98 8.98 -14.67
C MET A 333 13.75 9.82 -15.92
N THR A 334 14.82 10.33 -16.53
CA THR A 334 14.74 11.01 -17.82
C THR A 334 14.45 10.01 -18.94
N PRO A 335 13.42 10.24 -19.77
CA PRO A 335 13.20 9.43 -20.97
C PRO A 335 14.47 9.45 -21.81
N LYS A 336 14.97 8.28 -22.23
CA LYS A 336 16.00 8.23 -23.28
C LYS A 336 15.43 8.97 -24.50
N GLN A 337 16.07 10.07 -24.90
CA GLN A 337 15.73 10.74 -26.16
C GLN A 337 15.70 9.67 -27.25
N ARG A 338 14.56 9.58 -27.96
CA ARG A 338 14.53 8.80 -29.20
C ARG A 338 15.58 9.41 -30.12
N GLY A 339 16.53 8.62 -30.58
CA GLY A 339 17.30 8.99 -31.76
C GLY A 339 16.33 9.33 -32.88
N LEU A 340 16.65 10.34 -33.68
CA LEU A 340 15.86 10.76 -34.85
C LEU A 340 15.60 9.61 -35.84
N ASP A 341 16.35 8.50 -35.75
CA ASP A 341 16.20 7.29 -36.57
C ASP A 341 14.90 6.51 -36.32
N ALA A 342 14.12 6.84 -35.29
CA ALA A 342 12.79 6.24 -35.08
C ALA A 342 11.65 6.96 -35.84
N PHE A 343 11.99 8.01 -36.61
CA PHE A 343 11.04 8.83 -37.37
C PHE A 343 11.36 8.94 -38.87
N PHE A 344 12.43 8.28 -39.35
CA PHE A 344 12.80 8.24 -40.77
C PHE A 344 12.78 6.82 -41.33
#